data_AF-A0A9E1I0K2-F1
#
_entry.id   AF-A0A9E1I0K2-F1
#
_cell.length_a   1.000
_cell.length_b   1.000
_cell.length_c   1.000
_cell.angle_alpha   90.00
_cell.angle_beta   90.00
_cell.angle_gamma   90.00
#
_symmetry.space_group_name_H-M   'P 1'
#
loop_
_entity.id
_entity.type
_entity.pdbx_description
1 polymer ?
#
loop_
_entity_poly.entity_id
_entity_poly.type
_entity_poly.pdbx_seq_one_letter_code
_entity_poly.pdbx_strand_id
1 'polypeptide(L)'
;MSERQAKKQRKVQPQEKVKAAKKSATGFNVFLALIIVAAIVIGGYVIYNQYKIKNPSMDPETVSDRAKSEGISVEEFEAKYGIDTVEEVDGDTEMTVASGYMSLEKYAEFEGKTVDELKAEFGFSDDVTNDMMMKEAQEYIPMSKAAESMGVDYASLMQMYGLTEEEVPQDMLFKDAKPILEAAQQKLIAESQASEEAPAEAE
;
A
#
# COMPACT_ATOMS: atom_id res chain seq x y z
N MET A 1 32.84 -8.10 56.77
CA MET A 1 33.29 -9.50 56.66
C MET A 1 32.06 -10.39 56.74
N SER A 2 31.69 -11.28 55.82
CA SER A 2 32.04 -11.58 54.43
C SER A 2 31.09 -12.72 54.02
N GLU A 3 30.61 -12.72 52.78
CA GLU A 3 30.48 -13.91 51.91
C GLU A 3 29.57 -15.11 52.26
N ARG A 4 28.60 -15.02 53.18
CA ARG A 4 27.76 -16.21 53.53
C ARG A 4 26.29 -16.21 53.09
N GLN A 5 25.83 -15.27 52.28
CA GLN A 5 24.39 -15.18 51.91
C GLN A 5 24.02 -15.48 50.45
N ALA A 6 24.93 -15.94 49.59
CA ALA A 6 24.66 -15.99 48.14
C ALA A 6 24.43 -17.38 47.50
N LYS A 7 24.29 -18.49 48.24
CA LYS A 7 24.28 -19.84 47.59
C LYS A 7 23.22 -20.86 48.04
N LYS A 8 22.11 -20.48 48.68
CA LYS A 8 21.11 -21.49 49.12
C LYS A 8 19.62 -21.18 48.88
N GLN A 9 19.28 -20.32 47.92
CA GLN A 9 17.88 -20.16 47.50
C GLN A 9 17.73 -20.13 45.99
N ARG A 10 17.56 -21.29 45.37
CA ARG A 10 16.31 -21.69 44.70
C ARG A 10 16.56 -22.94 43.87
N LYS A 11 16.00 -24.03 44.41
CA LYS A 11 15.45 -25.20 43.72
C LYS A 11 15.38 -25.02 42.21
N VAL A 12 16.27 -25.73 41.51
CA VAL A 12 16.10 -26.09 40.11
C VAL A 12 14.93 -27.08 40.07
N GLN A 13 13.80 -26.62 39.55
CA GLN A 13 12.65 -27.43 39.15
C GLN A 13 12.22 -26.94 37.75
N PRO A 14 11.54 -27.81 36.99
CA PRO A 14 12.07 -28.42 35.77
C PRO A 14 11.82 -27.58 34.52
N GLN A 15 12.51 -27.95 33.44
CA GLN A 15 12.25 -27.45 32.08
C GLN A 15 10.75 -27.46 31.76
N GLU A 16 10.14 -26.28 31.75
CA GLU A 16 8.90 -26.05 31.04
C GLU A 16 9.28 -25.58 29.64
N LYS A 17 8.99 -26.43 28.65
CA LYS A 17 9.06 -26.10 27.23
C LYS A 17 8.08 -24.97 26.95
N VAL A 18 8.52 -23.71 27.06
CA VAL A 18 7.80 -22.61 26.44
C VAL A 18 7.96 -22.77 24.95
N LYS A 19 6.97 -23.44 24.32
CA LYS A 19 6.76 -23.37 22.88
C LYS A 19 6.71 -21.88 22.54
N ALA A 20 7.74 -21.41 21.85
CA ALA A 20 7.69 -20.13 21.18
C ALA A 20 6.51 -20.20 20.21
N ALA A 21 5.38 -19.64 20.61
CA ALA A 21 4.31 -19.33 19.69
C ALA A 21 4.88 -18.27 18.75
N LYS A 22 5.42 -18.73 17.62
CA LYS A 22 5.51 -17.93 16.39
C LYS A 22 4.09 -17.44 16.14
N LYS A 23 3.77 -16.23 16.63
CA LYS A 23 2.66 -15.46 16.09
C LYS A 23 3.04 -15.23 14.64
N SER A 24 2.40 -15.97 13.74
CA SER A 24 2.59 -15.85 12.31
C SER A 24 2.26 -14.42 11.90
N ALA A 25 3.30 -13.64 11.58
CA ALA A 25 3.18 -12.34 10.94
C ALA A 25 2.40 -12.42 9.61
N THR A 26 2.19 -13.63 9.09
CA THR A 26 1.38 -13.94 7.92
C THR A 26 -0.06 -13.44 8.04
N GLY A 27 -0.70 -13.52 9.22
CA GLY A 27 -2.11 -13.14 9.34
C GLY A 27 -2.37 -11.63 9.27
N PHE A 28 -1.43 -10.82 9.77
CA PHE A 28 -1.54 -9.36 9.73
C PHE A 28 -1.22 -8.81 8.34
N ASN A 29 -0.24 -9.41 7.66
CA ASN A 29 0.14 -9.02 6.29
C ASN A 29 -0.95 -9.35 5.26
N VAL A 30 -1.61 -10.51 5.39
CA VAL A 30 -2.73 -10.88 4.50
C VAL A 30 -3.93 -9.95 4.71
N PHE A 31 -4.21 -9.54 5.94
CA PHE A 31 -5.27 -8.58 6.24
C PHE A 31 -4.97 -7.19 5.67
N LEU A 32 -3.72 -6.71 5.79
CA LEU A 32 -3.29 -5.43 5.20
C LEU A 32 -3.35 -5.48 3.67
N ALA A 33 -2.89 -6.57 3.07
CA ALA A 33 -2.94 -6.76 1.63
C ALA A 33 -4.38 -6.77 1.11
N LEU A 34 -5.31 -7.42 1.81
CA LEU A 34 -6.74 -7.38 1.46
C LEU A 34 -7.33 -5.96 1.55
N ILE A 35 -6.89 -5.13 2.49
CA ILE A 35 -7.31 -3.72 2.56
C ILE A 35 -6.78 -2.92 1.37
N ILE A 36 -5.52 -3.12 0.99
CA ILE A 36 -4.91 -2.45 -0.16
C ILE A 36 -5.58 -2.89 -1.47
N VAL A 37 -5.79 -4.20 -1.62
CA VAL A 37 -6.51 -4.79 -2.77
C VAL A 37 -7.96 -4.30 -2.84
N ALA A 38 -8.65 -4.18 -1.71
CA ALA A 38 -9.99 -3.60 -1.67
C ALA A 38 -9.97 -2.09 -2.00
N ALA A 39 -8.93 -1.36 -1.60
CA ALA A 39 -8.76 0.06 -1.94
C ALA A 39 -8.51 0.26 -3.45
N ILE A 40 -7.87 -0.70 -4.12
CA ILE A 40 -7.67 -0.69 -5.58
C ILE A 40 -9.00 -0.91 -6.32
N VAL A 41 -9.91 -1.76 -5.82
CA VAL A 41 -11.20 -2.09 -6.48
C VAL A 41 -12.22 -0.97 -6.50
N ILE A 42 -12.28 -0.15 -5.46
CA ILE A 42 -13.39 0.82 -5.33
C ILE A 42 -13.03 2.20 -5.91
N GLY A 43 -11.78 2.39 -6.38
CA GLY A 43 -11.20 3.73 -6.43
C GLY A 43 -11.01 4.18 -4.98
N GLY A 44 -9.77 4.49 -4.59
CA GLY A 44 -9.34 4.58 -3.18
C GLY A 44 -10.19 5.43 -2.22
N TYR A 45 -11.12 6.23 -2.73
CA TYR A 45 -11.97 7.16 -1.99
C TYR A 45 -13.00 6.50 -1.04
N VAL A 46 -13.73 5.44 -1.45
CA VAL A 46 -14.91 4.97 -0.66
C VAL A 46 -14.54 4.10 0.54
N ILE A 47 -13.54 3.21 0.42
CA ILE A 47 -13.07 2.40 1.55
C ILE A 47 -12.28 3.26 2.53
N TYR A 48 -11.50 4.22 2.03
CA TYR A 48 -10.80 5.18 2.87
C TYR A 48 -11.76 5.98 3.76
N ASN A 49 -12.88 6.45 3.20
CA ASN A 49 -13.89 7.19 3.98
C ASN A 49 -14.56 6.32 5.08
N GLN A 50 -14.77 5.03 4.81
CA GLN A 50 -15.25 4.06 5.81
C GLN A 50 -14.20 3.75 6.89
N TYR A 51 -12.91 3.84 6.56
CA TYR A 51 -11.80 3.66 7.50
C TYR A 51 -11.57 4.92 8.37
N LYS A 52 -11.68 6.11 7.79
CA LYS A 52 -11.65 7.44 8.45
C LYS A 52 -12.70 7.56 9.55
N ILE A 53 -13.92 7.06 9.30
CA ILE A 53 -15.02 7.03 10.30
C ILE A 53 -14.66 6.12 11.50
N LYS A 54 -13.85 5.08 11.31
CA LYS A 54 -13.50 4.11 12.34
C LYS A 54 -12.21 4.43 13.11
N ASN A 55 -11.31 5.25 12.57
CA ASN A 55 -10.02 5.62 13.17
C ASN A 55 -9.70 7.13 13.02
N PRO A 56 -10.30 8.01 13.85
CA PRO A 56 -10.17 9.48 13.73
C PRO A 56 -8.81 10.04 14.21
N SER A 57 -7.80 9.20 14.48
CA SER A 57 -6.48 9.62 15.01
C SER A 57 -5.36 9.56 13.97
N MET A 58 -5.69 9.24 12.72
CA MET A 58 -4.81 9.35 11.57
C MET A 58 -5.42 10.38 10.62
N ASP A 59 -5.42 11.65 10.99
CA ASP A 59 -5.73 12.67 10.00
C ASP A 59 -4.56 12.70 9.00
N PRO A 60 -4.81 12.37 7.72
CA PRO A 60 -3.78 12.46 6.69
C PRO A 60 -3.36 13.92 6.55
N GLU A 61 -2.08 14.16 6.29
CA GLU A 61 -1.59 15.51 5.97
C GLU A 61 -2.35 16.02 4.73
N THR A 62 -2.96 17.20 4.84
CA THR A 62 -3.64 17.87 3.72
C THR A 62 -2.71 18.84 3.00
N VAL A 63 -3.09 19.30 1.81
CA VAL A 63 -2.40 20.38 1.09
C VAL A 63 -2.29 21.64 1.97
N SER A 64 -3.36 22.00 2.70
CA SER A 64 -3.36 23.14 3.62
C SER A 64 -2.36 22.96 4.77
N ASP A 65 -2.28 21.75 5.34
CA ASP A 65 -1.32 21.47 6.42
C ASP A 65 0.12 21.50 5.91
N ARG A 66 0.37 20.96 4.72
CA ARG A 66 1.67 20.99 4.08
C ARG A 66 2.09 22.42 3.71
N ALA A 67 1.22 23.19 3.08
CA ALA A 67 1.47 24.59 2.72
C ALA A 67 1.81 25.43 3.96
N LYS A 68 1.05 25.25 5.06
CA LYS A 68 1.37 25.87 6.36
C LYS A 68 2.74 25.47 6.88
N SER A 69 3.13 24.20 6.75
CA SER A 69 4.44 23.70 7.19
C SER A 69 5.60 24.33 6.39
N GLU A 70 5.37 24.63 5.11
CA GLU A 70 6.32 25.30 4.22
C GLU A 70 6.27 26.83 4.35
N GLY A 71 5.31 27.38 5.11
CA GLY A 71 5.13 28.82 5.31
C GLY A 71 4.58 29.55 4.08
N ILE A 72 3.86 28.85 3.21
CA ILE A 72 3.27 29.38 1.97
C ILE A 72 1.74 29.21 1.98
N SER A 73 1.05 29.91 1.08
CA SER A 73 -0.40 29.72 0.88
C SER A 73 -0.69 28.41 0.12
N VAL A 74 -1.96 27.98 0.14
CA VAL A 74 -2.42 26.82 -0.67
C VAL A 74 -2.21 27.09 -2.16
N GLU A 75 -2.58 28.27 -2.65
CA GLU A 75 -2.37 28.68 -4.05
C GLU A 75 -0.88 28.69 -4.43
N GLU A 76 0.00 29.12 -3.53
CA GLU A 76 1.45 29.10 -3.75
C GLU A 76 2.00 27.67 -3.77
N PHE A 77 1.45 26.78 -2.94
CA PHE A 77 1.80 25.36 -2.95
C PHE A 77 1.37 24.69 -4.26
N GLU A 78 0.13 24.91 -4.68
CA GLU A 78 -0.42 24.35 -5.90
C GLU A 78 0.38 24.78 -7.14
N ALA A 79 0.68 26.08 -7.24
CA ALA A 79 1.51 26.61 -8.33
C ALA A 79 2.95 26.09 -8.28
N LYS A 80 3.53 25.91 -7.09
CA LYS A 80 4.90 25.38 -6.92
C LYS A 80 5.03 23.95 -7.44
N TYR A 81 4.02 23.12 -7.19
CA TYR A 81 4.01 21.70 -7.59
C TYR A 81 3.21 21.42 -8.88
N GLY A 82 2.72 22.47 -9.56
CA GLY A 82 2.07 22.37 -10.87
C GLY A 82 0.71 21.70 -10.85
N ILE A 83 -0.03 21.84 -9.74
CA ILE A 83 -1.36 21.26 -9.53
C ILE A 83 -2.46 22.33 -9.43
N ASP A 84 -2.13 23.59 -9.71
CA ASP A 84 -3.02 24.76 -9.67
C ASP A 84 -4.15 24.73 -10.71
N THR A 85 -4.01 23.90 -11.75
CA THR A 85 -5.04 23.71 -12.77
C THR A 85 -5.90 22.47 -12.55
N VAL A 86 -5.68 21.72 -11.47
CA VAL A 86 -6.40 20.47 -11.19
C VAL A 86 -7.60 20.78 -10.29
N GLU A 87 -8.80 20.78 -10.87
CA GLU A 87 -10.04 21.14 -10.15
C GLU A 87 -10.34 20.20 -8.96
N GLU A 88 -9.81 18.98 -8.98
CA GLU A 88 -9.96 18.00 -7.91
C GLU A 88 -9.00 18.20 -6.73
N VAL A 89 -8.07 19.15 -6.80
CA VAL A 89 -7.11 19.45 -5.73
C VAL A 89 -7.42 20.81 -5.12
N ASP A 90 -7.58 20.82 -3.80
CA ASP A 90 -7.76 22.00 -2.98
C ASP A 90 -7.02 21.85 -1.63
N GLY A 91 -7.15 22.85 -0.75
CA GLY A 91 -6.52 22.84 0.56
C GLY A 91 -6.92 21.67 1.48
N ASP A 92 -8.12 21.11 1.33
CA ASP A 92 -8.61 19.99 2.14
C ASP A 92 -8.22 18.63 1.54
N THR A 93 -7.64 18.64 0.33
CA THR A 93 -7.19 17.44 -0.37
C THR A 93 -6.01 16.81 0.36
N GLU A 94 -6.06 15.48 0.50
CA GLU A 94 -5.02 14.71 1.16
C GLU A 94 -3.75 14.66 0.32
N MET A 95 -2.58 14.75 0.95
CA MET A 95 -1.28 14.75 0.26
C MET A 95 -1.04 13.48 -0.57
N THR A 96 -1.62 12.35 -0.17
CA THR A 96 -1.59 11.08 -0.93
C THR A 96 -2.33 11.19 -2.28
N VAL A 97 -3.34 12.05 -2.36
CA VAL A 97 -4.12 12.31 -3.58
C VAL A 97 -3.45 13.42 -4.38
N ALA A 98 -3.12 14.54 -3.73
CA ALA A 98 -2.51 15.71 -4.37
C ALA A 98 -1.16 15.37 -5.03
N SER A 99 -0.32 14.56 -4.37
CA SER A 99 0.97 14.12 -4.94
C SER A 99 0.84 13.28 -6.21
N GLY A 100 -0.30 12.60 -6.41
CA GLY A 100 -0.58 11.87 -7.64
C GLY A 100 -0.76 12.79 -8.86
N TYR A 101 -1.16 14.04 -8.65
CA TYR A 101 -1.34 15.03 -9.72
C TYR A 101 -0.08 15.84 -10.02
N MET A 102 0.97 15.71 -9.20
CA MET A 102 2.26 16.32 -9.50
C MET A 102 2.90 15.61 -10.69
N SER A 103 3.58 16.36 -11.56
CA SER A 103 4.48 15.76 -12.55
C SER A 103 5.58 14.97 -11.84
N LEU A 104 6.21 14.01 -12.52
CA LEU A 104 7.31 13.25 -11.93
C LEU A 104 8.47 14.14 -11.48
N GLU A 105 8.77 15.20 -12.22
CA GLU A 105 9.76 16.20 -11.80
C GLU A 105 9.37 16.86 -10.47
N LYS A 106 8.11 17.28 -10.33
CA LYS A 106 7.60 17.91 -9.11
C LYS A 106 7.44 16.96 -7.94
N TYR A 107 7.07 15.72 -8.21
CA TYR A 107 7.04 14.65 -7.22
C TYR A 107 8.45 14.30 -6.72
N ALA A 108 9.46 14.32 -7.60
CA ALA A 108 10.86 14.16 -7.22
C ALA A 108 11.32 15.27 -6.27
N GLU A 109 11.05 16.52 -6.63
CA GLU A 109 11.34 17.68 -5.79
C GLU A 109 10.66 17.57 -4.41
N PHE A 110 9.39 17.13 -4.40
CA PHE A 110 8.61 16.93 -3.18
C PHE A 110 9.20 15.86 -2.25
N GLU A 111 9.65 14.74 -2.81
CA GLU A 111 10.30 13.63 -2.07
C GLU A 111 11.78 13.91 -1.75
N GLY A 112 12.34 15.02 -2.24
CA GLY A 112 13.77 15.35 -2.09
C GLY A 112 14.69 14.41 -2.86
N LYS A 113 14.21 13.86 -3.98
CA LYS A 113 14.90 12.91 -4.86
C LYS A 113 15.10 13.49 -6.25
N THR A 114 15.95 12.86 -7.04
CA THR A 114 16.03 13.09 -8.49
C THR A 114 15.00 12.21 -9.22
N VAL A 115 14.62 12.62 -10.44
CA VAL A 115 13.71 11.82 -11.28
C VAL A 115 14.32 10.45 -11.61
N ASP A 116 15.64 10.37 -11.78
CA ASP A 116 16.33 9.10 -12.04
C ASP A 116 16.27 8.16 -10.84
N GLU A 117 16.38 8.69 -9.61
CA GLU A 117 16.21 7.89 -8.39
C GLU A 117 14.77 7.37 -8.26
N LEU A 118 13.76 8.20 -8.54
CA LEU A 118 12.37 7.76 -8.58
C LEU A 118 12.13 6.67 -9.63
N LYS A 119 12.65 6.87 -10.86
CA LYS A 119 12.54 5.87 -11.93
C LYS A 119 13.16 4.55 -11.54
N ALA A 120 14.32 4.57 -10.89
CA ALA A 120 14.97 3.36 -10.40
C ALA A 120 14.20 2.69 -9.25
N GLU A 121 13.63 3.48 -8.34
CA GLU A 121 12.85 2.99 -7.18
C GLU A 121 11.56 2.30 -7.61
N PHE A 122 10.79 2.94 -8.49
CA PHE A 122 9.52 2.42 -9.01
C PHE A 122 9.70 1.47 -10.20
N GLY A 123 10.89 1.42 -10.79
CA GLY A 123 11.17 0.62 -11.98
C GLY A 123 10.35 1.07 -13.20
N PHE A 124 10.09 2.38 -13.33
CA PHE A 124 9.31 2.92 -14.44
C PHE A 124 9.92 2.53 -15.80
N SER A 125 9.07 2.22 -16.78
CA SER A 125 9.52 1.98 -18.15
C SER A 125 10.11 3.25 -18.77
N ASP A 126 10.90 3.07 -19.85
CA ASP A 126 11.49 4.19 -20.60
C ASP A 126 10.44 5.13 -21.23
N ASP A 127 9.19 4.67 -21.34
CA ASP A 127 8.07 5.46 -21.87
C ASP A 127 7.61 6.57 -20.91
N VAL A 128 8.05 6.53 -19.66
CA VAL A 128 7.68 7.49 -18.63
C VAL A 128 8.52 8.76 -18.75
N THR A 129 7.85 9.87 -19.04
CA THR A 129 8.47 11.20 -19.20
C THR A 129 8.42 12.00 -17.89
N ASN A 130 9.28 13.01 -17.75
CA ASN A 130 9.40 13.78 -16.50
C ASN A 130 8.18 14.68 -16.21
N ASP A 131 7.44 15.04 -17.26
CA ASP A 131 6.22 15.85 -17.22
C ASP A 131 4.95 15.00 -17.00
N MET A 132 5.04 13.66 -17.09
CA MET A 132 3.93 12.76 -16.80
C MET A 132 3.51 12.88 -15.33
N MET A 133 2.20 12.87 -15.07
CA MET A 133 1.70 12.90 -13.69
C MET A 133 2.08 11.61 -12.96
N MET A 134 2.40 11.69 -11.67
CA MET A 134 2.79 10.53 -10.87
C MET A 134 1.71 9.42 -10.89
N LYS A 135 0.43 9.81 -10.84
CA LYS A 135 -0.71 8.89 -10.98
C LYS A 135 -0.71 8.13 -12.31
N GLU A 136 -0.31 8.78 -13.39
CA GLU A 136 -0.21 8.15 -14.72
C GLU A 136 1.07 7.30 -14.80
N ALA A 137 2.19 7.78 -14.26
CA ALA A 137 3.44 7.05 -14.24
C ALA A 137 3.33 5.71 -13.50
N GLN A 138 2.55 5.65 -12.42
CA GLN A 138 2.27 4.42 -11.67
C GLN A 138 1.71 3.29 -12.55
N GLU A 139 1.05 3.61 -13.65
CA GLU A 139 0.53 2.63 -14.61
C GLU A 139 1.63 1.87 -15.37
N TYR A 140 2.85 2.42 -15.39
CA TYR A 140 4.03 1.87 -16.04
C TYR A 140 4.98 1.17 -15.06
N ILE A 141 4.50 0.89 -13.85
CA ILE A 141 5.26 0.08 -12.87
C ILE A 141 5.12 -1.40 -13.24
N PRO A 142 6.23 -2.16 -13.33
CA PRO A 142 6.19 -3.61 -13.49
C PRO A 142 5.51 -4.29 -12.30
N MET A 143 4.77 -5.37 -12.54
CA MET A 143 4.04 -6.08 -11.47
C MET A 143 4.94 -6.61 -10.35
N SER A 144 6.19 -6.96 -10.66
CA SER A 144 7.21 -7.28 -9.65
C SER A 144 7.47 -6.10 -8.68
N LYS A 145 7.60 -4.89 -9.21
CA LYS A 145 7.80 -3.66 -8.42
C LYS A 145 6.54 -3.25 -7.66
N ALA A 146 5.37 -3.41 -8.28
CA ALA A 146 4.10 -3.19 -7.60
C ALA A 146 3.95 -4.11 -6.36
N ALA A 147 4.33 -5.39 -6.49
CA ALA A 147 4.33 -6.33 -5.37
C ALA A 147 5.30 -5.90 -4.25
N GLU A 148 6.53 -5.53 -4.61
CA GLU A 148 7.54 -5.01 -3.67
C GLU A 148 7.02 -3.79 -2.90
N SER A 149 6.40 -2.82 -3.58
CA SER A 149 5.80 -1.64 -2.97
C SER A 149 4.65 -1.97 -2.01
N MET A 150 3.93 -3.07 -2.25
CA MET A 150 2.90 -3.60 -1.35
C MET A 150 3.48 -4.40 -0.17
N GLY A 151 4.79 -4.61 -0.12
CA GLY A 151 5.47 -5.38 0.92
C GLY A 151 5.22 -6.90 0.83
N VAL A 152 4.82 -7.39 -0.35
CA VAL A 152 4.60 -8.82 -0.62
C VAL A 152 5.52 -9.27 -1.75
N ASP A 153 5.93 -10.53 -1.75
CA ASP A 153 6.61 -11.08 -2.92
C ASP A 153 5.61 -11.31 -4.07
N TYR A 154 6.13 -11.28 -5.29
CA TYR A 154 5.33 -11.44 -6.50
C TYR A 154 4.48 -12.72 -6.53
N ALA A 155 5.06 -13.84 -6.12
CA ALA A 155 4.37 -15.13 -6.13
C ALA A 155 3.20 -15.14 -5.13
N SER A 156 3.41 -14.57 -3.94
CA SER A 156 2.33 -14.35 -2.96
C SER A 156 1.23 -13.44 -3.52
N LEU A 157 1.59 -12.37 -4.25
CA LEU A 157 0.60 -11.50 -4.90
C LEU A 157 -0.25 -12.29 -5.90
N MET A 158 0.37 -13.04 -6.80
CA MET A 158 -0.38 -13.86 -7.78
C MET A 158 -1.25 -14.91 -7.10
N GLN A 159 -0.75 -15.56 -6.05
CA GLN A 159 -1.50 -16.54 -5.28
C GLN A 159 -2.76 -15.94 -4.64
N MET A 160 -2.72 -14.69 -4.16
CA MET A 160 -3.89 -14.01 -3.60
C MET A 160 -5.02 -13.84 -4.62
N TYR A 161 -4.67 -13.68 -5.90
CA TYR A 161 -5.64 -13.56 -6.99
C TYR A 161 -5.96 -14.90 -7.66
N GLY A 162 -5.32 -15.99 -7.25
CA GLY A 162 -5.43 -17.29 -7.92
C GLY A 162 -4.87 -17.27 -9.36
N LEU A 163 -3.92 -16.37 -9.62
CA LEU A 163 -3.27 -16.18 -10.90
C LEU A 163 -1.88 -16.84 -10.92
N THR A 164 -1.35 -17.00 -12.12
CA THR A 164 -0.02 -17.56 -12.38
C THR A 164 0.89 -16.57 -13.11
N GLU A 165 2.20 -16.84 -13.10
CA GLU A 165 3.20 -16.05 -13.84
C GLU A 165 2.99 -16.09 -15.36
N GLU A 166 2.27 -17.10 -15.88
CA GLU A 166 1.90 -17.17 -17.30
C GLU A 166 0.78 -16.19 -17.65
N GLU A 167 -0.14 -15.92 -16.72
CA GLU A 167 -1.27 -15.01 -16.93
C GLU A 167 -0.87 -13.55 -16.72
N VAL A 168 -0.07 -13.31 -15.68
CA VAL A 168 0.52 -12.02 -15.39
C VAL A 168 2.02 -12.29 -15.24
N PRO A 169 2.86 -11.84 -16.18
CA PRO A 169 4.32 -11.87 -16.03
C PRO A 169 4.84 -10.78 -15.08
N GLN A 170 6.01 -11.00 -14.48
CA GLN A 170 6.65 -10.06 -13.54
C GLN A 170 6.98 -8.68 -14.13
N ASP A 171 7.24 -8.64 -15.43
CA ASP A 171 7.56 -7.44 -16.21
C ASP A 171 6.34 -6.81 -16.88
N MET A 172 5.16 -7.45 -16.77
CA MET A 172 3.91 -6.87 -17.21
C MET A 172 3.67 -5.55 -16.46
N LEU A 173 3.32 -4.51 -17.20
CA LEU A 173 3.03 -3.20 -16.61
C LEU A 173 1.69 -3.24 -15.88
N PHE A 174 1.59 -2.44 -14.82
CA PHE A 174 0.38 -2.40 -13.98
C PHE A 174 -0.88 -2.09 -14.79
N LYS A 175 -0.83 -1.20 -15.79
CA LYS A 175 -1.97 -0.94 -16.69
C LYS A 175 -2.51 -2.17 -17.40
N ASP A 176 -1.62 -3.07 -17.81
CA ASP A 176 -1.97 -4.25 -18.60
C ASP A 176 -2.42 -5.39 -17.67
N ALA A 177 -1.84 -5.47 -16.47
CA ALA A 177 -2.23 -6.44 -15.44
C ALA A 177 -3.56 -6.09 -14.76
N LYS A 178 -3.87 -4.81 -14.59
CA LYS A 178 -5.08 -4.31 -13.90
C LYS A 178 -6.38 -5.02 -14.31
N PRO A 179 -6.76 -5.11 -15.60
CA PRO A 179 -7.99 -5.80 -15.98
C PRO A 179 -7.99 -7.30 -15.63
N ILE A 180 -6.82 -7.95 -15.63
CA ILE A 180 -6.66 -9.36 -15.27
C ILE A 180 -6.87 -9.54 -13.76
N LEU A 181 -6.25 -8.67 -12.95
CA LEU A 181 -6.40 -8.65 -11.49
C LEU A 181 -7.87 -8.40 -11.09
N GLU A 182 -8.53 -7.44 -11.74
CA GLU A 182 -9.94 -7.12 -11.49
C GLU A 182 -10.85 -8.32 -11.81
N ALA A 183 -10.64 -8.98 -12.95
CA ALA A 183 -11.40 -10.17 -13.33
C ALA A 183 -11.18 -11.34 -12.36
N ALA A 184 -9.93 -11.59 -11.96
CA ALA A 184 -9.57 -12.62 -11.00
C ALA A 184 -10.23 -12.38 -9.64
N GLN A 185 -10.26 -11.12 -9.19
CA GLN A 185 -10.91 -10.75 -7.94
C GLN A 185 -12.42 -10.89 -7.99
N GLN A 186 -13.07 -10.50 -9.09
CA GLN A 186 -14.52 -10.70 -9.25
C GLN A 186 -14.88 -12.19 -9.18
N LYS A 187 -14.04 -13.06 -9.77
CA LYS A 187 -14.20 -14.51 -9.67
C LYS A 187 -14.09 -15.00 -8.22
N LEU A 188 -13.08 -14.56 -7.48
CA LEU A 188 -12.91 -14.92 -6.07
C LEU A 188 -14.10 -14.48 -5.21
N ILE A 189 -14.63 -13.27 -5.44
CA ILE A 189 -15.83 -12.76 -4.74
C ILE A 189 -17.05 -13.64 -5.06
N ALA A 190 -17.26 -13.98 -6.33
CA ALA A 190 -18.37 -14.83 -6.75
C ALA A 190 -18.27 -16.26 -6.17
N GLU A 191 -17.07 -16.84 -6.13
CA GLU A 191 -16.82 -18.16 -5.53
C GLU A 191 -17.03 -18.13 -4.01
N SER A 192 -16.65 -17.03 -3.34
CA SER A 192 -16.88 -16.83 -1.90
C SER A 192 -18.37 -16.76 -1.57
N GLN A 193 -19.13 -15.98 -2.35
CA GLN A 193 -20.58 -15.85 -2.18
C GLN A 193 -21.32 -17.16 -2.48
N ALA A 194 -20.91 -17.88 -3.52
CA ALA A 194 -21.48 -19.19 -3.86
C ALA A 194 -21.19 -20.27 -2.79
N SER A 195 -20.04 -20.19 -2.11
CA SER A 195 -19.70 -21.10 -1.01
C SER A 195 -20.41 -20.76 0.31
N GLU A 196 -20.84 -19.51 0.50
CA GLU A 196 -21.58 -19.07 1.69
C GLU A 196 -23.10 -19.32 1.54
N GLU A 197 -23.62 -19.36 0.31
CA GLU A 197 -25.02 -19.70 -0.02
C GLU A 197 -25.28 -21.20 -0.21
N ALA A 198 -24.26 -22.07 -0.18
CA ALA A 198 -24.48 -23.52 -0.24
C ALA A 198 -25.23 -23.97 1.04
N PRO A 199 -26.49 -24.43 0.94
CA PRO A 199 -27.28 -24.75 2.12
C PRO A 199 -26.62 -25.90 2.88
N ALA A 200 -26.60 -25.75 4.21
CA ALA A 200 -26.43 -26.83 5.16
C ALA A 200 -27.61 -27.82 5.02
N GLU A 201 -27.65 -28.58 3.93
CA GLU A 201 -28.55 -29.72 3.73
C GLU A 201 -27.76 -30.89 3.15
N ALA A 202 -27.00 -31.56 4.01
CA ALA A 202 -26.71 -32.99 3.90
C ALA A 202 -26.11 -33.48 5.22
N GLU A 203 -26.96 -33.77 6.20
CA GLU A 203 -26.90 -34.97 7.03
C GLU A 203 -28.23 -35.22 7.75
#